data_AF-A0A7S0N633-F1
#
_entry.id   AF-A0A7S0N633-F1
#
_cell.length_a   1.000
_cell.length_b   1.000
_cell.length_c   1.000
_cell.angle_alpha   90.00
_cell.angle_beta   90.00
_cell.angle_gamma   90.00
#
_symmetry.space_group_name_H-M   'P 1'
#
loop_
_entity.id
_entity.type
_entity.pdbx_description
1 polymer ?
#
loop_
_entity_poly.entity_id
_entity_poly.type
_entity_poly.pdbx_seq_one_letter_code
_entity_poly.pdbx_strand_id
1 'polypeptide(L)'
;AMSKIRFAASVASALGIAGGAGLAFSSNPLAGEWKERIGTAAYKNVAWPILRNIDPEKSHELTIWASKYRLTPVDRVPDDPILHTEVFGLKFSNPLGLAAGCDKQAEAVESFLAMGFGAVEVGSITPLPQPGNEKPRLFRLEQDQGVINRYGFNSDGSDAVSARLKALRSGAALAGSVGVNLGKNKTGDAERDFTHGVGGPRPR
;
A
#
# COMPACT_ATOMS: atom_id res chain seq x y z
N ALA A 1 -24.94 -25.42 -30.08
CA ALA A 1 -24.12 -26.21 -29.15
C ALA A 1 -22.65 -26.02 -29.48
N MET A 2 -21.92 -25.21 -28.69
CA MET A 2 -20.45 -25.17 -28.57
C MET A 2 -20.09 -24.03 -27.60
N SER A 3 -20.64 -24.10 -26.40
CA SER A 3 -20.12 -23.44 -25.20
C SER A 3 -19.49 -24.53 -24.34
N LYS A 4 -18.24 -24.32 -23.88
CA LYS A 4 -17.53 -24.97 -22.74
C LYS A 4 -16.02 -25.20 -22.91
N ILE A 5 -15.36 -24.90 -24.03
CA ILE A 5 -13.93 -25.27 -24.21
C ILE A 5 -12.93 -24.11 -23.96
N ARG A 6 -13.38 -22.86 -23.77
CA ARG A 6 -12.46 -21.73 -23.50
C ARG A 6 -12.16 -21.44 -22.01
N PHE A 7 -12.81 -22.13 -21.08
CA PHE A 7 -12.60 -21.91 -19.64
C PHE A 7 -11.43 -22.76 -19.08
N ALA A 8 -11.07 -23.87 -19.73
CA ALA A 8 -10.00 -24.75 -19.27
C ALA A 8 -8.58 -24.27 -19.69
N ALA A 9 -8.46 -23.43 -20.71
CA ALA A 9 -7.16 -22.94 -21.18
C ALA A 9 -6.53 -21.87 -20.26
N SER A 10 -7.34 -21.17 -19.45
CA SER A 10 -6.84 -20.17 -18.49
C SER A 10 -6.31 -20.77 -17.19
N VAL A 11 -6.67 -22.01 -16.87
CA VAL A 11 -6.20 -22.72 -15.66
C VAL A 11 -4.99 -23.60 -15.99
N ALA A 12 -4.85 -24.05 -17.24
CA ALA A 12 -3.69 -24.82 -17.69
C ALA A 12 -2.35 -24.04 -17.60
N SER A 13 -2.38 -22.71 -17.67
CA SER A 13 -1.19 -21.87 -17.45
C SER A 13 -0.70 -21.87 -15.99
N ALA A 14 -1.53 -22.27 -15.03
CA ALA A 14 -1.15 -22.39 -13.63
C ALA A 14 -0.51 -23.76 -13.30
N LEU A 15 -0.69 -24.78 -14.16
CA LEU A 15 -0.08 -26.11 -14.00
C LEU A 15 1.17 -26.34 -14.88
N GLY A 16 1.44 -25.47 -15.85
CA GLY A 16 2.73 -25.40 -16.57
C GLY A 16 3.91 -24.88 -15.72
N ILE A 17 3.76 -24.85 -14.39
CA ILE A 17 4.76 -24.39 -13.43
C ILE A 17 5.69 -25.54 -12.97
N ALA A 18 5.44 -26.80 -13.36
CA ALA A 18 6.19 -27.96 -12.85
C ALA A 18 7.14 -28.68 -13.84
N GLY A 19 7.35 -28.21 -15.07
CA GLY A 19 8.22 -28.95 -16.00
C GLY A 19 8.74 -28.14 -17.18
N GLY A 20 10.00 -27.70 -17.10
CA GLY A 20 10.79 -27.39 -18.29
C GLY A 20 10.84 -25.93 -18.74
N ALA A 21 11.36 -25.04 -17.89
CA ALA A 21 12.05 -23.82 -18.35
C ALA A 21 12.95 -23.23 -17.24
N GLY A 22 13.61 -24.10 -16.46
CA GLY A 22 14.47 -23.71 -15.34
C GLY A 22 15.85 -23.15 -15.70
N LEU A 23 16.12 -22.77 -16.95
CA LEU A 23 17.49 -22.42 -17.41
C LEU A 23 17.58 -21.25 -18.40
N ALA A 24 16.55 -20.43 -18.54
CA ALA A 24 16.67 -19.13 -19.23
C ALA A 24 15.89 -18.07 -18.46
N PHE A 25 16.24 -16.80 -18.61
CA PHE A 25 15.56 -15.63 -18.04
C PHE A 25 16.09 -15.11 -16.69
N SER A 26 17.40 -14.94 -16.58
CA SER A 26 17.93 -13.70 -16.00
C SER A 26 18.47 -12.84 -17.16
N SER A 27 18.16 -11.54 -17.16
CA SER A 27 18.62 -10.47 -18.08
C SER A 27 17.89 -10.17 -19.41
N ASN A 28 16.76 -10.80 -19.76
CA ASN A 28 16.02 -10.38 -20.98
C ASN A 28 15.02 -9.24 -20.68
N PRO A 29 15.16 -8.02 -21.24
CA PRO A 29 14.21 -6.92 -21.06
C PRO A 29 12.79 -7.26 -21.55
N LEU A 30 12.66 -8.14 -22.56
CA LEU A 30 11.35 -8.65 -23.00
C LEU A 30 10.66 -9.45 -21.88
N ALA A 31 11.40 -10.17 -21.03
CA ALA A 31 10.79 -10.88 -19.90
C ALA A 31 10.26 -9.90 -18.83
N GLY A 32 10.83 -8.69 -18.74
CA GLY A 32 10.33 -7.59 -17.91
C GLY A 32 9.00 -7.05 -18.43
N GLU A 33 8.97 -6.65 -19.70
CA GLU A 33 7.75 -6.15 -20.36
C GLU A 33 6.61 -7.17 -20.33
N TRP A 34 6.91 -8.46 -20.54
CA TRP A 34 5.91 -9.52 -20.48
C TRP A 34 5.39 -9.76 -19.06
N LYS A 35 6.23 -9.74 -18.03
CA LYS A 35 5.81 -9.85 -16.63
C LYS A 35 4.97 -8.64 -16.20
N GLU A 36 5.35 -7.44 -16.64
CA GLU A 36 4.63 -6.21 -16.36
C GLU A 36 3.24 -6.19 -17.04
N ARG A 37 3.17 -6.65 -18.30
CA ARG A 37 1.91 -6.82 -19.03
C ARG A 37 1.02 -7.89 -18.39
N ILE A 38 1.58 -9.02 -17.92
CA ILE A 38 0.83 -10.06 -17.23
C ILE A 38 0.35 -9.58 -15.86
N GLY A 39 1.20 -8.89 -15.09
CA GLY A 39 0.84 -8.31 -13.80
C GLY A 39 -0.28 -7.27 -13.94
N THR A 40 -0.16 -6.39 -14.93
CA THR A 40 -1.19 -5.39 -15.27
C THR A 40 -2.48 -6.05 -15.74
N ALA A 41 -2.40 -7.12 -16.54
CA ALA A 41 -3.57 -7.86 -17.00
C ALA A 41 -4.25 -8.64 -15.87
N ALA A 42 -3.50 -9.29 -14.98
CA ALA A 42 -4.04 -9.98 -13.82
C ALA A 42 -4.71 -9.00 -12.84
N TYR A 43 -4.09 -7.84 -12.60
CA TYR A 43 -4.71 -6.78 -11.82
C TYR A 43 -6.00 -6.28 -12.47
N LYS A 44 -5.96 -5.87 -13.75
CA LYS A 44 -7.12 -5.28 -14.44
C LYS A 44 -8.26 -6.26 -14.69
N ASN A 45 -7.97 -7.53 -14.98
CA ASN A 45 -8.97 -8.52 -15.40
C ASN A 45 -9.43 -9.46 -14.28
N VAL A 46 -8.69 -9.54 -13.16
CA VAL A 46 -9.03 -10.45 -12.05
C VAL A 46 -9.17 -9.69 -10.75
N ALA A 47 -8.10 -9.05 -10.26
CA ALA A 47 -8.11 -8.41 -8.94
C ALA A 47 -9.09 -7.23 -8.90
N TRP A 48 -9.01 -6.31 -9.87
CA TRP A 48 -9.83 -5.11 -9.93
C TRP A 48 -11.33 -5.41 -10.01
N PRO A 49 -11.83 -6.32 -10.90
CA PRO A 49 -13.23 -6.72 -10.93
C PRO A 49 -13.73 -7.32 -9.61
N ILE A 50 -12.89 -8.03 -8.87
CA ILE A 50 -13.27 -8.58 -7.56
C ILE A 50 -13.32 -7.46 -6.50
N LEU A 51 -12.25 -6.66 -6.40
CA LEU A 51 -12.10 -5.61 -5.37
C LEU A 51 -13.15 -4.50 -5.50
N ARG A 52 -13.60 -4.17 -6.72
CA ARG A 52 -14.67 -3.19 -6.93
C ARG A 52 -16.04 -3.67 -6.46
N ASN A 53 -16.28 -4.98 -6.46
CA ASN A 53 -17.58 -5.58 -6.14
C ASN A 53 -17.75 -5.98 -4.66
N ILE A 54 -16.72 -5.77 -3.84
CA ILE A 54 -16.80 -5.93 -2.39
C ILE A 54 -16.90 -4.58 -1.69
N ASP A 55 -17.38 -4.59 -0.44
CA ASP A 55 -17.42 -3.40 0.43
C ASP A 55 -16.07 -2.67 0.38
N PRO A 56 -16.08 -1.33 0.19
CA PRO A 56 -14.85 -0.60 -0.07
C PRO A 56 -13.88 -0.58 1.10
N GLU A 57 -14.36 -0.62 2.34
CA GLU A 57 -13.48 -0.70 3.51
C GLU A 57 -12.86 -2.10 3.63
N LYS A 58 -13.65 -3.16 3.39
CA LYS A 58 -13.11 -4.54 3.31
C LYS A 58 -12.10 -4.71 2.17
N SER A 59 -12.35 -4.08 1.02
CA SER A 59 -11.42 -4.07 -0.09
C SER A 59 -10.10 -3.44 0.29
N HIS A 60 -10.15 -2.32 1.01
CA HIS A 60 -8.97 -1.63 1.47
C HIS A 60 -8.21 -2.47 2.51
N GLU A 61 -8.91 -3.04 3.49
CA GLU A 61 -8.34 -3.97 4.48
C GLU A 61 -7.66 -5.17 3.79
N LEU A 62 -8.29 -5.75 2.76
CA LEU A 62 -7.70 -6.84 1.96
C LEU A 62 -6.45 -6.41 1.18
N THR A 63 -6.44 -5.20 0.63
CA THR A 63 -5.26 -4.65 -0.05
C THR A 63 -4.09 -4.45 0.91
N ILE A 64 -4.34 -3.91 2.11
CA ILE A 64 -3.30 -3.77 3.14
C ILE A 64 -2.78 -5.14 3.57
N TRP A 65 -3.69 -6.10 3.81
CA TRP A 65 -3.31 -7.48 4.14
C TRP A 65 -2.43 -8.11 3.04
N ALA A 66 -2.85 -8.03 1.77
CA ALA A 66 -2.08 -8.58 0.66
C ALA A 66 -0.69 -7.92 0.55
N SER A 67 -0.62 -6.60 0.76
CA SER A 67 0.64 -5.84 0.73
C SER A 67 1.55 -6.22 1.90
N LYS A 68 1.01 -6.35 3.11
CA LYS A 68 1.73 -6.82 4.31
C LYS A 68 2.40 -8.17 4.09
N TYR A 69 1.74 -9.08 3.37
CA TYR A 69 2.28 -10.40 3.03
C TYR A 69 3.03 -10.44 1.68
N ARG A 70 3.33 -9.28 1.08
CA ARG A 70 4.07 -9.13 -0.19
C ARG A 70 3.46 -9.93 -1.35
N LEU A 71 2.13 -10.00 -1.39
CA LEU A 71 1.35 -10.60 -2.48
C LEU A 71 1.03 -9.60 -3.60
N THR A 72 1.48 -8.35 -3.44
CA THR A 72 1.37 -7.30 -4.45
C THR A 72 2.57 -7.33 -5.40
N PRO A 73 2.43 -6.73 -6.60
CA PRO A 73 3.53 -6.60 -7.54
C PRO A 73 4.73 -5.86 -6.93
N VAL A 74 5.92 -6.12 -7.47
CA VAL A 74 7.15 -5.40 -7.13
C VAL A 74 7.67 -4.79 -8.42
N ASP A 75 7.89 -3.48 -8.40
CA ASP A 75 8.59 -2.79 -9.46
C ASP A 75 10.08 -3.09 -9.34
N ARG A 76 10.67 -3.50 -10.46
CA ARG A 76 12.09 -3.85 -10.57
C ARG A 76 12.82 -2.96 -11.58
N VAL A 77 12.10 -2.02 -12.19
CA VAL A 77 12.68 -1.06 -13.10
C VAL A 77 13.26 0.08 -12.27
N PRO A 78 14.55 0.41 -12.41
CA PRO A 78 15.12 1.59 -11.74
C PRO A 78 14.45 2.87 -12.25
N ASP A 79 14.22 3.82 -11.34
CA ASP A 79 13.75 5.15 -11.70
C ASP A 79 14.73 5.85 -12.65
N ASP A 80 14.21 6.58 -13.65
CA ASP A 80 15.03 7.42 -14.51
C ASP A 80 15.60 8.59 -13.68
N PRO A 81 16.91 8.89 -13.77
CA PRO A 81 17.53 10.02 -13.06
C PRO A 81 16.83 11.38 -13.26
N ILE A 82 16.08 11.58 -14.36
CA ILE A 82 15.30 12.80 -14.59
C ILE A 82 14.17 13.00 -13.56
N LEU A 83 13.70 11.92 -12.93
CA LEU A 83 12.63 11.94 -11.92
C LEU A 83 13.13 12.28 -10.52
N HIS A 84 14.45 12.30 -10.31
CA HIS A 84 15.04 12.62 -9.01
C HIS A 84 14.57 14.00 -8.53
N THR A 85 14.04 14.06 -7.32
CA THR A 85 13.52 15.30 -6.74
C THR A 85 14.07 15.53 -5.34
N GLU A 86 14.23 16.80 -4.97
CA GLU A 86 14.65 17.22 -3.64
C GLU A 86 13.60 18.17 -3.05
N VAL A 87 13.06 17.81 -1.89
CA VAL A 87 12.05 18.60 -1.18
C VAL A 87 12.43 18.66 0.30
N PHE A 88 12.49 19.86 0.87
CA PHE A 88 12.93 20.09 2.26
C PHE A 88 14.31 19.48 2.60
N GLY A 89 15.21 19.39 1.62
CA GLY A 89 16.54 18.76 1.77
C GLY A 89 16.52 17.23 1.78
N LEU A 90 15.35 16.60 1.58
CA LEU A 90 15.19 15.16 1.41
C LEU A 90 15.23 14.81 -0.07
N LYS A 91 15.98 13.75 -0.41
CA LYS A 91 16.13 13.26 -1.78
C LYS A 91 15.22 12.07 -2.03
N PHE A 92 14.52 12.09 -3.15
CA PHE A 92 13.62 11.02 -3.59
C PHE A 92 14.04 10.56 -4.99
N SER A 93 13.98 9.25 -5.25
CA SER A 93 14.30 8.68 -6.57
C SER A 93 13.25 9.06 -7.62
N ASN A 94 12.00 9.26 -7.21
CA ASN A 94 10.92 9.74 -8.04
C ASN A 94 9.94 10.62 -7.23
N PRO A 95 9.08 11.42 -7.87
CA PRO A 95 8.17 12.33 -7.17
C PRO A 95 6.85 11.67 -6.72
N LEU A 96 6.69 10.35 -6.88
CA LEU A 96 5.45 9.65 -6.57
C LEU A 96 5.40 9.24 -5.09
N GLY A 97 4.45 9.80 -4.36
CA GLY A 97 4.19 9.46 -2.96
C GLY A 97 2.86 8.75 -2.76
N LEU A 98 2.82 7.78 -1.84
CA LEU A 98 1.57 7.25 -1.31
C LEU A 98 1.09 8.11 -0.15
N ALA A 99 -0.09 8.71 -0.30
CA ALA A 99 -0.66 9.61 0.69
C ALA A 99 -1.11 8.90 1.98
N ALA A 100 -1.18 9.69 3.07
CA ALA A 100 -1.76 9.27 4.33
C ALA A 100 -3.21 8.79 4.18
N GLY A 101 -3.65 7.98 5.13
CA GLY A 101 -4.97 7.35 5.15
C GLY A 101 -5.02 6.02 4.42
N CYS A 102 -4.02 5.71 3.58
CA CYS A 102 -3.88 4.39 2.97
C CYS A 102 -3.32 3.37 3.98
N ASP A 103 -2.04 3.46 4.36
CA ASP A 103 -1.47 2.60 5.40
C ASP A 103 -1.46 3.30 6.75
N LYS A 104 -2.64 3.36 7.40
CA LYS A 104 -2.79 4.09 8.68
C LYS A 104 -1.91 3.53 9.79
N GLN A 105 -1.60 2.25 9.73
CA GLN A 105 -1.03 1.49 10.84
C GLN A 105 0.42 1.06 10.59
N ALA A 106 1.02 1.50 9.49
CA ALA A 106 2.37 1.13 9.03
C ALA A 106 2.56 -0.40 8.87
N GLU A 107 1.57 -1.08 8.30
CA GLU A 107 1.60 -2.54 8.12
C GLU A 107 2.26 -2.99 6.82
N ALA A 108 2.30 -2.13 5.80
CA ALA A 108 2.62 -2.51 4.43
C ALA A 108 3.62 -1.56 3.75
N VAL A 109 4.30 -0.70 4.53
CA VAL A 109 5.25 0.31 4.04
C VAL A 109 6.28 -0.27 3.06
N GLU A 110 6.94 -1.38 3.40
CA GLU A 110 7.94 -2.01 2.51
C GLU A 110 7.34 -2.39 1.15
N SER A 111 6.11 -2.91 1.16
CA SER A 111 5.43 -3.35 -0.07
C SER A 111 5.07 -2.17 -0.95
N PHE A 112 4.63 -1.05 -0.37
CA PHE A 112 4.35 0.16 -1.13
C PHE A 112 5.63 0.76 -1.73
N LEU A 113 6.73 0.83 -0.99
CA LEU A 113 8.02 1.25 -1.56
C LEU A 113 8.48 0.30 -2.66
N ALA A 114 8.32 -1.01 -2.48
CA ALA A 114 8.64 -2.01 -3.50
C ALA A 114 7.72 -1.97 -4.73
N MET A 115 6.55 -1.33 -4.65
CA MET A 115 5.68 -1.07 -5.81
C MET A 115 6.12 0.15 -6.64
N GLY A 116 7.18 0.85 -6.24
CA GLY A 116 7.76 1.97 -6.99
C GLY A 116 7.48 3.37 -6.41
N PHE A 117 6.80 3.47 -5.27
CA PHE A 117 6.61 4.77 -4.61
C PHE A 117 7.93 5.28 -4.01
N GLY A 118 8.35 6.49 -4.37
CA GLY A 118 9.52 7.16 -3.78
C GLY A 118 9.31 7.57 -2.32
N ALA A 119 8.04 7.72 -1.90
CA ALA A 119 7.68 8.01 -0.52
C ALA A 119 6.35 7.34 -0.09
N VAL A 120 6.23 7.02 1.20
CA VAL A 120 4.98 6.54 1.82
C VAL A 120 4.68 7.36 3.06
N GLU A 121 3.49 7.93 3.16
CA GLU A 121 3.01 8.61 4.36
C GLU A 121 2.04 7.70 5.12
N VAL A 122 2.42 7.28 6.34
CA VAL A 122 1.56 6.46 7.22
C VAL A 122 0.66 7.33 8.08
N GLY A 123 -0.39 6.73 8.64
CA GLY A 123 -1.35 7.42 9.52
C GLY A 123 -2.59 7.93 8.79
N SER A 124 -3.39 8.83 9.36
CA SER A 124 -3.13 9.58 10.59
C SER A 124 -3.09 8.71 11.86
N ILE A 125 -2.04 8.90 12.66
CA ILE A 125 -1.82 8.18 13.92
C ILE A 125 -2.21 9.08 15.08
N THR A 126 -3.07 8.58 15.96
CA THR A 126 -3.44 9.27 17.20
C THR A 126 -2.58 8.80 18.37
N PRO A 127 -2.39 9.58 19.45
CA PRO A 127 -1.67 9.13 20.63
C PRO A 127 -2.21 7.81 21.20
N LEU A 128 -3.51 7.75 21.46
CA LEU A 128 -4.21 6.56 21.96
C LEU A 128 -4.92 5.81 20.81
N PRO A 129 -5.12 4.49 20.94
CA PRO A 129 -5.91 3.72 19.98
C PRO A 129 -7.37 4.21 19.95
N GLN A 130 -7.97 4.25 18.77
CA GLN A 130 -9.39 4.53 18.62
C GLN A 130 -9.99 3.88 17.35
N PRO A 131 -11.26 3.43 17.40
CA PRO A 131 -11.86 2.68 16.29
C PRO A 131 -12.27 3.55 15.10
N GLY A 132 -12.34 4.88 15.27
CA GLY A 132 -12.92 5.83 14.31
C GLY A 132 -14.45 5.90 14.37
N ASN A 133 -15.07 6.43 13.32
CA ASN A 133 -16.53 6.52 13.21
C ASN A 133 -17.19 5.17 12.87
N GLU A 134 -18.50 5.05 13.12
CA GLU A 134 -19.27 3.84 12.79
C GLU A 134 -19.29 3.54 11.27
N LYS A 135 -19.32 2.25 10.93
CA LYS A 135 -19.44 1.78 9.54
C LYS A 135 -20.91 1.82 9.08
N PRO A 136 -21.20 1.99 7.76
CA PRO A 136 -20.25 2.22 6.66
C PRO A 136 -19.72 3.65 6.68
N ARG A 137 -18.44 3.82 6.32
CA ARG A 137 -17.72 5.10 6.38
C ARG A 137 -16.78 5.36 5.20
N LEU A 138 -16.80 4.49 4.21
CA LEU A 138 -16.08 4.62 2.95
C LEU A 138 -17.06 4.31 1.81
N PHE A 139 -17.09 5.15 0.79
CA PHE A 139 -18.01 5.06 -0.34
C PHE A 139 -17.23 5.35 -1.62
N ARG A 140 -17.53 4.60 -2.70
CA ARG A 140 -16.96 4.81 -4.02
C ARG A 140 -17.99 5.52 -4.91
N LEU A 141 -17.53 6.51 -5.66
CA LEU A 141 -18.28 7.18 -6.72
C LEU A 141 -17.67 6.73 -8.05
N GLU A 142 -18.12 5.59 -8.58
CA GLU A 142 -17.46 4.95 -9.72
C GLU A 142 -17.44 5.83 -10.96
N GLN A 143 -18.54 6.52 -11.23
CA GLN A 143 -18.71 7.40 -12.39
C GLN A 143 -17.76 8.60 -12.34
N ASP A 144 -17.51 9.12 -11.13
CA ASP A 144 -16.67 10.29 -10.89
C ASP A 144 -15.21 9.93 -10.59
N GLN A 145 -14.87 8.64 -10.63
CA GLN A 145 -13.59 8.12 -10.16
C GLN A 145 -13.23 8.62 -8.74
N GLY A 146 -14.26 8.80 -7.91
CA GLY A 146 -14.16 9.47 -6.62
C GLY A 146 -14.33 8.53 -5.43
N VAL A 147 -13.93 9.01 -4.26
CA VAL A 147 -14.10 8.32 -2.98
C VAL A 147 -14.53 9.32 -1.92
N ILE A 148 -15.59 9.00 -1.16
CA ILE A 148 -16.00 9.75 0.03
C ILE A 148 -15.67 8.89 1.26
N ASN A 149 -15.00 9.48 2.24
CA ASN A 149 -14.77 8.81 3.51
C ASN A 149 -15.10 9.70 4.71
N ARG A 150 -15.47 9.05 5.81
CA ARG A 150 -15.68 9.67 7.12
C ARG A 150 -15.04 8.79 8.20
N TYR A 151 -13.80 8.36 8.00
CA TYR A 151 -13.13 7.40 8.89
C TYR A 151 -13.05 7.87 10.35
N GLY A 152 -12.80 9.15 10.59
CA GLY A 152 -12.65 9.70 11.95
C GLY A 152 -11.40 9.22 12.66
N PHE A 153 -10.27 9.13 11.95
CA PHE A 153 -8.96 8.69 12.47
C PHE A 153 -9.01 7.36 13.22
N ASN A 154 -9.39 6.28 12.53
CA ASN A 154 -9.19 4.94 13.09
C ASN A 154 -7.69 4.61 13.16
N SER A 155 -7.15 4.41 14.36
CA SER A 155 -5.71 4.26 14.61
C SER A 155 -5.46 3.26 15.74
N ASP A 156 -4.36 2.51 15.64
CA ASP A 156 -3.91 1.58 16.68
C ASP A 156 -3.17 2.30 17.83
N GLY A 157 -3.01 3.63 17.75
CA GLY A 157 -2.26 4.42 18.71
C GLY A 157 -0.77 4.55 18.36
N SER A 158 -0.13 5.59 18.88
CA SER A 158 1.26 5.94 18.55
C SER A 158 2.25 4.86 18.96
N ASP A 159 1.99 4.18 20.09
CA ASP A 159 2.92 3.18 20.63
C ASP A 159 3.01 1.95 19.72
N ALA A 160 1.87 1.44 19.25
CA ALA A 160 1.80 0.29 18.35
C ALA A 160 2.43 0.62 16.98
N VAL A 161 2.11 1.78 16.41
CA VAL A 161 2.63 2.16 15.09
C VAL A 161 4.11 2.53 15.18
N SER A 162 4.56 3.20 16.25
CA SER A 162 5.99 3.47 16.49
C SER A 162 6.80 2.19 16.61
N ALA A 163 6.27 1.14 17.26
CA ALA A 163 6.94 -0.16 17.34
C ALA A 163 7.13 -0.79 15.95
N ARG A 164 6.11 -0.74 15.08
CA ARG A 164 6.20 -1.23 13.68
C ARG A 164 7.21 -0.43 12.87
N LEU A 165 7.20 0.91 13.00
CA LEU A 165 8.16 1.78 12.32
C LEU A 165 9.61 1.58 12.81
N LYS A 166 9.82 1.31 14.10
CA LYS A 166 11.14 0.96 14.65
C LYS A 166 11.63 -0.38 14.10
N ALA A 167 10.76 -1.39 14.06
CA ALA A 167 11.08 -2.69 13.47
C ALA A 167 11.45 -2.55 11.99
N LEU A 168 10.66 -1.76 11.24
CA LEU A 168 10.93 -1.42 9.84
C LEU A 168 12.31 -0.79 9.66
N ARG A 169 12.64 0.22 10.48
CA ARG A 169 13.94 0.91 10.42
C ARG A 169 15.12 0.01 10.80
N SER A 170 14.92 -0.97 11.67
CA SER A 170 15.97 -1.91 12.09
C SER A 170 16.26 -3.02 11.06
N GLY A 171 15.39 -3.17 10.06
CA GLY A 171 15.53 -4.16 9.00
C GLY A 171 16.47 -3.73 7.88
N ALA A 172 16.14 -4.12 6.65
CA ALA A 172 16.88 -3.72 5.46
C ALA A 172 16.73 -2.22 5.17
N ALA A 173 17.68 -1.66 4.40
CA ALA A 173 17.56 -0.29 3.91
C ALA A 173 16.27 -0.14 3.09
N LEU A 174 15.46 0.85 3.45
CA LEU A 174 14.24 1.17 2.73
C LEU A 174 14.60 1.78 1.36
N ALA A 175 13.87 1.37 0.33
CA ALA A 175 14.04 1.87 -1.03
C ALA A 175 13.48 3.30 -1.23
N GLY A 176 12.95 3.94 -0.18
CA GLY A 176 12.39 5.29 -0.24
C GLY A 176 12.11 5.87 1.15
N SER A 177 11.44 7.02 1.17
CA SER A 177 11.20 7.79 2.40
C SER A 177 9.87 7.43 3.06
N VAL A 178 9.81 7.53 4.39
CA VAL A 178 8.58 7.28 5.18
C VAL A 178 8.21 8.53 5.96
N GLY A 179 7.06 9.10 5.66
CA GLY A 179 6.44 10.19 6.41
C GLY A 179 5.44 9.67 7.44
N VAL A 180 5.19 10.45 8.48
CA VAL A 180 4.26 10.10 9.57
C VAL A 180 3.23 11.20 9.73
N ASN A 181 1.97 10.90 9.40
CA ASN A 181 0.86 11.80 9.62
C ASN A 181 0.35 11.67 11.06
N LEU A 182 0.41 12.76 11.82
CA LEU A 182 -0.09 12.80 13.19
C LEU A 182 -1.54 13.27 13.21
N GLY A 183 -2.33 12.71 14.11
CA GLY A 183 -3.71 13.12 14.36
C GLY A 183 -3.97 13.24 15.85
N LYS A 184 -4.99 14.01 16.21
CA LYS A 184 -5.48 14.08 17.60
C LYS A 184 -6.51 12.99 17.88
N ASN A 185 -6.58 12.53 19.11
CA ASN A 185 -7.69 11.70 19.55
C ASN A 185 -9.02 12.48 19.51
N LYS A 186 -10.15 11.78 19.36
CA LYS A 186 -11.49 12.41 19.26
C LYS A 186 -11.77 13.32 20.46
N THR A 187 -11.47 12.85 21.66
CA THR A 187 -11.64 13.57 22.94
C THR A 187 -10.34 14.21 23.45
N GLY A 188 -9.27 14.20 22.65
CA GLY A 188 -7.96 14.73 23.01
C GLY A 188 -7.81 16.22 22.74
N ASP A 189 -6.86 16.82 23.47
CA ASP A 189 -6.40 18.19 23.26
C ASP A 189 -5.40 18.22 22.10
N ALA A 190 -5.63 19.09 21.12
CA ALA A 190 -4.87 19.09 19.88
C ALA A 190 -3.37 19.37 20.11
N GLU A 191 -3.06 20.41 20.89
CA GLU A 191 -1.67 20.82 21.15
C GLU A 191 -0.90 19.68 21.84
N ARG A 192 -1.47 19.11 22.90
CA ARG A 192 -0.86 17.98 23.62
C ARG A 192 -0.70 16.75 22.74
N ASP A 193 -1.71 16.39 21.96
CA ASP A 193 -1.67 15.19 21.11
C ASP A 193 -0.61 15.31 20.01
N PHE A 194 -0.52 16.46 19.34
CA PHE A 194 0.52 16.71 18.34
C PHE A 194 1.92 16.78 18.98
N THR A 195 2.05 17.41 20.14
CA THR A 195 3.31 17.49 20.89
C THR A 195 3.79 16.10 21.29
N HIS A 196 2.91 15.23 21.79
CA HIS A 196 3.23 13.82 22.06
C HIS A 196 3.66 13.09 20.79
N GLY A 197 2.93 13.28 19.68
CA GLY A 197 3.23 12.64 18.40
C GLY A 197 4.62 12.95 17.83
N VAL A 198 5.16 14.16 18.06
CA VAL A 198 6.53 14.52 17.66
C VAL A 198 7.61 14.08 18.66
N GLY A 199 7.24 13.37 19.73
CA GLY A 199 8.16 12.87 20.77
C GLY A 199 8.15 13.67 22.07
N GLY A 200 7.17 14.53 22.29
CA GLY A 200 6.94 15.25 23.55
C GLY A 200 6.36 14.37 24.67
N PRO A 201 6.14 14.93 25.87
CA PRO A 201 5.68 14.19 27.04
C PRO A 201 4.27 13.60 26.85
N ARG A 202 4.02 12.41 27.45
CA ARG A 202 2.75 11.67 27.34
C ARG A 202 1.56 12.49 27.87
N PRO A 203 0.40 12.51 27.18
CA PRO A 203 -0.84 13.02 27.75
C PRO A 203 -1.22 12.18 28.98
N ARG A 204 -1.64 12.85 30.05
CA ARG A 204 -2.14 12.21 31.28
C ARG A 204 -3.63 11.88 31.14
#